data_AF-A0A7C2I8N0-F1
#
_entry.id   AF-A0A7C2I8N0-F1
#
_cell.length_a   1.000
_cell.length_b   1.000
_cell.length_c   1.000
_cell.angle_alpha   90.00
_cell.angle_beta   90.00
_cell.angle_gamma   90.00
#
_symmetry.space_group_name_H-M   'P 1'
#
loop_
_entity.id
_entity.type
_entity.pdbx_description
1 polymer ?
#
loop_
_entity_poly.entity_id
_entity_poly.type
_entity_poly.pdbx_seq_one_letter_code
_entity_poly.pdbx_strand_id
1 'polypeptide(L)'
;MTELVRETLPVQEVVAAEGHLIDSHIMERIFDTVVEFGGRFEVEEFHIGRTNADPSRLRLRVEAPTRESMEKMLGELLGLGCTPIESGDAETEPAEADRCAPENFYSTTNHRTFVRLGGEWIPVENQRMDALIVVAGGRAWCRRLRDLRAGDRVVVGMRGIRVVPEFKERDRLAFAFMSNGISSERQVETAVRETAQLIRQTLGRGEKVVAVAGPVVVHTGGGPALARL
;
A
#
# COMPACT_ATOMS: atom_id res chain seq x y z
N MET A 1 18.26 -15.31 39.52
CA MET A 1 19.19 -14.66 38.58
C MET A 1 18.34 -14.17 37.44
N THR A 2 17.97 -12.90 37.50
CA THR A 2 16.93 -12.27 36.66
C THR A 2 17.43 -12.18 35.23
N GLU A 3 16.72 -12.80 34.29
CA GLU A 3 16.92 -12.60 32.86
C GLU A 3 16.68 -11.11 32.56
N LEU A 4 17.75 -10.39 32.24
CA LEU A 4 17.63 -9.10 31.59
C LEU A 4 16.97 -9.34 30.23
N VAL A 5 15.67 -9.06 30.14
CA VAL A 5 15.02 -8.76 28.88
C VAL A 5 15.80 -7.57 28.31
N ARG A 6 16.60 -7.81 27.27
CA ARG A 6 17.13 -6.72 26.45
C ARG A 6 15.91 -6.04 25.84
N GLU A 7 15.49 -4.91 26.39
CA GLU A 7 14.58 -4.01 25.71
C GLU A 7 15.27 -3.59 24.40
N THR A 8 14.84 -4.21 23.30
CA THR A 8 15.20 -3.74 21.97
C THR A 8 14.67 -2.31 21.89
N LEU A 9 15.58 -1.33 21.86
CA LEU A 9 15.20 0.07 21.75
C LEU A 9 14.27 0.23 20.53
N PRO A 10 13.12 0.92 20.69
CA PRO A 10 12.18 1.09 19.59
C PRO A 10 12.87 1.80 18.43
N VAL A 11 12.60 1.35 17.21
CA VAL A 11 13.10 2.00 16.00
C VAL A 11 12.34 3.31 15.85
N GLN A 12 13.05 4.41 15.57
CA GLN A 12 12.46 5.74 15.46
C GLN A 12 12.79 6.36 14.12
N GLU A 13 11.81 7.05 13.54
CA GLU A 13 11.96 7.77 12.27
C GLU A 13 11.17 9.08 12.34
N VAL A 14 11.60 10.10 11.60
CA VAL A 14 10.86 11.36 11.48
C VAL A 14 10.35 11.53 10.07
N VAL A 15 9.04 11.67 9.95
CA VAL A 15 8.34 11.87 8.68
C VAL A 15 7.68 13.24 8.62
N ALA A 16 7.58 13.78 7.41
CA ALA A 16 6.89 15.02 7.13
C ALA A 16 5.80 14.83 6.08
N ALA A 17 4.67 15.52 6.27
CA ALA A 17 3.60 15.59 5.30
C ALA A 17 3.19 17.05 5.06
N GLU A 18 2.82 17.38 3.83
CA GLU A 18 2.33 18.71 3.44
C GLU A 18 1.12 18.56 2.51
N GLY A 19 0.05 19.31 2.79
CA GLY A 19 -1.19 19.29 2.02
C GLY A 19 -2.41 19.65 2.87
N HIS A 20 -3.61 19.39 2.36
CA HIS A 20 -4.86 19.62 3.11
C HIS A 20 -5.13 18.50 4.13
N LEU A 21 -4.22 18.35 5.11
CA LEU A 21 -4.17 17.19 6.02
C LEU A 21 -5.44 17.00 6.85
N ILE A 22 -6.06 18.10 7.28
CA ILE A 22 -7.28 18.09 8.09
C ILE A 22 -8.50 17.84 7.19
N ASP A 23 -8.70 18.67 6.18
CA ASP A 23 -9.91 18.61 5.33
C ASP A 23 -10.04 17.30 4.55
N SER A 24 -8.92 16.67 4.19
CA SER A 24 -8.89 15.38 3.49
C SER A 24 -8.88 14.17 4.43
N HIS A 25 -9.03 14.36 5.75
CA HIS A 25 -8.92 13.30 6.77
C HIS A 25 -7.60 12.51 6.70
N ILE A 26 -6.54 13.09 6.14
CA ILE A 26 -5.24 12.43 5.99
C ILE A 26 -4.55 12.34 7.35
N MET A 27 -4.68 13.38 8.19
CA MET A 27 -4.08 13.42 9.52
C MET A 27 -4.59 12.29 10.43
N GLU A 28 -5.90 12.08 10.47
CA GLU A 28 -6.53 10.99 11.23
C GLU A 28 -5.99 9.63 10.77
N ARG A 29 -5.98 9.39 9.46
CA ARG A 29 -5.43 8.16 8.86
C ARG A 29 -3.95 7.95 9.19
N ILE A 30 -3.13 9.00 9.19
CA ILE A 30 -1.72 8.91 9.56
C ILE A 30 -1.58 8.37 10.99
N PHE A 31 -2.35 8.91 11.93
CA PHE A 31 -2.29 8.47 13.33
C PHE A 31 -2.83 7.05 13.51
N ASP A 32 -3.95 6.72 12.86
CA ASP A 32 -4.52 5.39 12.89
C ASP A 32 -3.55 4.34 12.34
N THR A 33 -2.88 4.63 11.23
CA THR A 33 -1.84 3.75 10.67
C THR A 33 -0.72 3.50 11.69
N VAL A 34 -0.20 4.54 12.35
CA VAL A 34 0.86 4.33 13.36
C VAL A 34 0.38 3.40 14.48
N VAL A 35 -0.85 3.58 14.96
CA VAL A 35 -1.43 2.76 16.04
C VAL A 35 -1.71 1.33 15.58
N GLU A 36 -2.19 1.12 14.35
CA GLU A 36 -2.45 -0.20 13.76
C GLU A 36 -1.19 -1.07 13.70
N PHE A 37 -0.04 -0.47 13.42
CA PHE A 37 1.26 -1.15 13.46
C PHE A 37 1.85 -1.28 14.87
N GLY A 38 1.08 -0.97 15.93
CA GLY A 38 1.53 -1.03 17.32
C GLY A 38 2.58 0.02 17.68
N GLY A 39 2.67 1.08 16.87
CA GLY A 39 3.63 2.16 17.03
C GLY A 39 3.14 3.26 17.98
N ARG A 40 4.03 4.22 18.21
CA ARG A 40 3.72 5.48 18.90
C ARG A 40 4.13 6.64 18.01
N PHE A 41 3.49 7.79 18.20
CA PHE A 41 3.88 9.00 17.51
C PHE A 41 3.97 10.19 18.46
N GLU A 42 4.82 11.15 18.08
CA GLU A 42 4.90 12.47 18.68
C GLU A 42 4.88 13.51 17.55
N VAL A 43 3.94 14.47 17.65
CA VAL A 43 3.88 15.60 16.74
C VAL A 43 4.94 16.61 17.17
N GLU A 44 6.03 16.70 16.41
CA GLU A 44 7.11 17.66 16.69
C GLU A 44 6.72 19.07 16.24
N GLU A 45 6.05 19.18 15.09
CA GLU A 45 5.59 20.46 14.55
C GLU A 45 4.29 20.27 13.78
N PHE A 46 3.33 21.19 13.99
CA PHE A 46 2.12 21.25 13.18
C PHE A 46 1.77 22.69 12.83
N HIS A 47 1.67 22.96 11.53
CA HIS A 47 1.23 24.23 10.99
C HIS A 47 -0.08 24.04 10.24
N ILE A 48 -1.11 24.77 10.66
CA ILE A 48 -2.42 24.76 10.00
C ILE A 48 -2.47 25.89 8.98
N GLY A 49 -2.86 25.56 7.74
CA GLY A 49 -3.13 26.56 6.70
C GLY A 49 -4.18 27.58 7.15
N ARG A 50 -4.03 28.85 6.77
CA ARG A 50 -4.92 29.93 7.27
C ARG A 50 -6.28 29.91 6.57
N THR A 51 -6.30 29.46 5.33
CA THR A 51 -7.50 29.35 4.48
C THR A 51 -7.66 27.92 3.99
N ASN A 52 -8.82 27.61 3.43
CA ASN A 52 -9.10 26.31 2.81
C ASN A 52 -8.23 26.01 1.58
N ALA A 53 -7.50 27.01 1.05
CA ALA A 53 -6.55 26.84 -0.04
C ALA A 53 -5.10 26.68 0.45
N ASP A 54 -4.81 27.02 1.70
CA ASP A 54 -3.47 26.93 2.25
C ASP A 54 -3.17 25.49 2.74
N PRO A 55 -2.00 24.92 2.41
CA PRO A 55 -1.63 23.60 2.91
C PRO A 55 -1.27 23.65 4.39
N SER A 56 -1.61 22.59 5.11
CA SER A 56 -1.08 22.28 6.43
C SER A 56 0.23 21.48 6.32
N ARG A 57 1.10 21.63 7.30
CA ARG A 57 2.38 20.90 7.39
C ARG A 57 2.45 20.16 8.71
N LEU A 58 2.90 18.92 8.65
CA LEU A 58 3.07 18.04 9.80
C LEU A 58 4.50 17.51 9.81
N ARG A 59 5.14 17.57 10.97
CA ARG A 59 6.37 16.84 11.29
C ARG A 59 6.07 15.89 12.44
N LEU A 60 6.29 14.61 12.20
CA LEU A 60 5.86 13.52 13.08
C LEU A 60 7.04 12.58 13.34
N ARG A 61 7.40 12.40 14.61
CA ARG A 61 8.29 11.34 15.05
C ARG A 61 7.46 10.09 15.27
N VAL A 62 7.82 8.97 14.64
CA VAL A 62 7.14 7.68 14.78
C VAL A 62 8.10 6.66 15.38
N GLU A 63 7.56 5.79 16.24
CA GLU A 63 8.28 4.72 16.90
C GLU A 63 7.61 3.39 16.60
N ALA A 64 8.40 2.35 16.32
CA ALA A 64 7.91 1.01 16.05
C ALA A 64 8.70 -0.04 16.87
N PRO A 65 8.06 -1.16 17.28
CA PRO A 65 8.71 -2.18 18.10
C PRO A 65 9.83 -2.92 17.37
N THR A 66 9.73 -3.05 16.04
CA THR A 66 10.72 -3.74 15.21
C THR A 66 11.00 -2.98 13.91
N ARG A 67 12.16 -3.22 13.30
CA ARG A 67 12.51 -2.66 11.98
C ARG A 67 11.51 -3.07 10.90
N GLU A 68 11.06 -4.33 10.91
CA GLU A 68 10.06 -4.83 9.96
C GLU A 68 8.73 -4.08 10.09
N SER A 69 8.27 -3.84 11.33
CA SER A 69 7.06 -3.03 11.56
C SER A 69 7.24 -1.57 11.14
N MET A 70 8.43 -1.00 11.35
CA MET A 70 8.76 0.35 10.88
C MET A 70 8.68 0.43 9.35
N GLU A 71 9.32 -0.50 8.63
CA GLU A 71 9.34 -0.50 7.16
C GLU A 71 7.92 -0.62 6.57
N LYS A 72 7.08 -1.49 7.13
CA LYS A 72 5.67 -1.61 6.70
C LYS A 72 4.86 -0.35 7.02
N MET A 73 5.03 0.21 8.22
CA MET A 73 4.36 1.44 8.63
C MET A 73 4.75 2.62 7.73
N LEU A 74 6.05 2.81 7.46
CA LEU A 74 6.54 3.83 6.53
C LEU A 74 5.95 3.62 5.12
N GLY A 75 5.80 2.36 4.69
CA GLY A 75 5.05 1.92 3.52
C GLY A 75 3.71 2.63 3.36
N GLU A 76 2.84 2.41 4.34
CA GLU A 76 1.49 2.97 4.38
C GLU A 76 1.50 4.49 4.56
N LEU A 77 2.37 5.01 5.43
CA LEU A 77 2.52 6.44 5.66
C LEU A 77 2.96 7.19 4.40
N LEU A 78 3.84 6.60 3.58
CA LEU A 78 4.23 7.18 2.30
C LEU A 78 3.03 7.33 1.36
N GLY A 79 2.13 6.34 1.32
CA GLY A 79 0.86 6.43 0.57
C GLY A 79 -0.03 7.59 1.04
N LEU A 80 0.06 7.96 2.32
CA LEU A 80 -0.62 9.12 2.92
C LEU A 80 0.15 10.44 2.75
N GLY A 81 1.27 10.43 2.03
CA GLY A 81 2.09 11.61 1.74
C GLY A 81 3.16 11.92 2.78
N CYS A 82 3.34 11.06 3.79
CA CYS A 82 4.44 11.18 4.74
C CYS A 82 5.75 10.72 4.11
N THR A 83 6.72 11.63 4.02
CA THR A 83 8.06 11.33 3.51
C THR A 83 9.08 11.42 4.66
N PRO A 84 10.02 10.47 4.82
CA PRO A 84 11.08 10.59 5.81
C PRO A 84 11.94 11.84 5.54
N ILE A 85 12.28 12.59 6.58
CA ILE A 85 12.94 13.90 6.43
C ILE A 85 14.41 13.76 6.02
N GLU A 86 15.09 12.73 6.53
CA GLU A 86 16.51 12.45 6.25
C GLU A 86 16.70 11.53 5.03
N SER A 87 15.74 11.52 4.11
CA SER A 87 15.64 10.50 3.07
C SER A 87 16.65 10.61 1.92
N GLY A 88 17.68 11.46 1.96
CA GLY A 88 18.72 11.55 0.93
C GLY A 88 18.21 11.52 -0.53
N ASP A 89 19.09 11.19 -1.48
CA ASP A 89 18.65 10.83 -2.84
C ASP A 89 18.11 9.41 -2.89
N ALA A 90 17.25 9.14 -3.87
CA ALA A 90 16.68 7.82 -4.14
C ALA A 90 17.78 6.83 -4.55
N GLU A 91 17.71 5.63 -3.96
CA GLU A 91 18.63 4.55 -4.29
C GLU A 91 18.13 3.82 -5.53
N THR A 92 19.05 3.41 -6.40
CA THR A 92 18.71 2.68 -7.62
C THR A 92 19.58 1.45 -7.80
N GLU A 93 18.97 0.40 -8.34
CA GLU A 93 19.66 -0.85 -8.70
C GLU A 93 19.39 -1.18 -10.18
N PRO A 94 20.36 -1.81 -10.87
CA PRO A 94 20.16 -2.24 -12.24
C PRO A 94 19.26 -3.48 -12.29
N ALA A 95 18.29 -3.50 -13.20
CA ALA A 95 17.56 -4.73 -13.54
C ALA A 95 18.53 -5.80 -14.08
N GLU A 96 18.55 -6.99 -13.48
CA GLU A 96 19.48 -8.06 -13.85
C GLU A 96 19.20 -8.64 -15.25
N ALA A 97 17.93 -8.65 -15.65
CA ALA A 97 17.46 -9.18 -16.92
C ALA A 97 16.20 -8.45 -17.41
N ASP A 98 15.88 -8.63 -18.69
CA ASP A 98 14.61 -8.17 -19.24
C ASP A 98 13.44 -8.71 -18.42
N ARG A 99 12.53 -7.81 -18.04
CA ARG A 99 11.33 -8.09 -17.24
C ARG A 99 11.59 -8.61 -15.81
N CYS A 100 12.82 -8.46 -15.30
CA CYS A 100 13.19 -8.85 -13.94
C CYS A 100 13.50 -7.60 -13.11
N ALA A 101 12.65 -7.31 -12.13
CA ALA A 101 12.86 -6.21 -11.20
C ALA A 101 13.95 -6.57 -10.17
N PRO A 102 14.76 -5.59 -9.73
CA PRO A 102 15.60 -5.77 -8.54
C PRO A 102 14.76 -6.11 -7.31
N GLU A 103 15.39 -6.72 -6.31
CA GLU A 103 14.75 -6.91 -5.02
C GLU A 103 14.41 -5.54 -4.39
N ASN A 104 13.39 -5.51 -3.54
CA ASN A 104 12.98 -4.32 -2.81
C ASN A 104 12.67 -3.09 -3.69
N PHE A 105 12.28 -3.28 -4.95
CA PHE A 105 11.82 -2.17 -5.80
C PHE A 105 10.59 -1.48 -5.21
N TYR A 106 10.49 -0.17 -5.37
CA TYR A 106 9.28 0.56 -5.00
C TYR A 106 8.15 0.30 -6.02
N SER A 107 7.04 -0.28 -5.55
CA SER A 107 5.82 -0.43 -6.36
C SER A 107 4.97 0.84 -6.30
N THR A 108 4.77 1.48 -7.44
CA THR A 108 4.06 2.76 -7.50
C THR A 108 2.57 2.64 -7.24
N THR A 109 1.99 3.72 -6.70
CA THR A 109 0.54 3.91 -6.60
C THR A 109 0.00 4.68 -7.81
N ASN A 110 -1.31 4.95 -7.85
CA ASN A 110 -1.91 5.85 -8.85
C ASN A 110 -1.68 7.35 -8.53
N HIS A 111 -1.19 7.67 -7.34
CA HIS A 111 -0.96 9.06 -6.93
C HIS A 111 0.31 9.63 -7.54
N ARG A 112 0.36 10.96 -7.70
CA ARG A 112 1.51 11.64 -8.29
C ARG A 112 2.74 11.44 -7.41
N THR A 113 3.81 10.86 -7.98
CA THR A 113 5.04 10.56 -7.27
C THR A 113 6.18 11.47 -7.73
N PHE A 114 7.09 11.81 -6.80
CA PHE A 114 8.36 12.46 -7.06
C PHE A 114 9.48 11.60 -6.50
N VAL A 115 10.64 11.63 -7.14
CA VAL A 115 11.87 11.03 -6.63
C VAL A 115 12.97 12.06 -6.51
N ARG A 116 13.80 11.95 -5.47
CA ARG A 116 14.90 12.87 -5.24
C ARG A 116 16.17 12.37 -5.92
N LEU A 117 16.71 13.15 -6.85
CA LEU A 117 17.91 12.81 -7.62
C LEU A 117 18.83 14.03 -7.66
N GLY A 118 20.09 13.88 -7.20
CA GLY A 118 21.04 14.99 -7.15
C GLY A 118 20.60 16.11 -6.21
N GLY A 119 19.84 15.81 -5.15
CA GLY A 119 19.28 16.78 -4.22
C GLY A 119 17.95 17.41 -4.66
N GLU A 120 17.51 17.22 -5.90
CA GLU A 120 16.30 17.83 -6.47
C GLU A 120 15.13 16.84 -6.55
N TRP A 121 13.91 17.31 -6.30
CA TRP A 121 12.69 16.52 -6.45
C TRP A 121 12.21 16.54 -7.89
N ILE A 122 12.27 15.38 -8.55
CA ILE A 122 11.92 15.20 -9.95
C ILE A 122 10.59 14.46 -10.05
N PRO A 123 9.61 14.97 -10.83
CA PRO A 123 8.34 14.28 -11.01
C PRO A 123 8.53 12.95 -11.75
N VAL A 124 7.82 11.91 -11.31
CA VAL A 124 7.77 10.64 -12.02
C VAL A 124 6.74 10.74 -13.14
N GLU A 125 7.19 10.50 -14.36
CA GLU A 125 6.36 10.57 -15.56
C GLU A 125 5.59 9.26 -15.81
N ASN A 126 4.51 9.33 -16.58
CA ASN A 126 3.63 8.19 -16.89
C ASN A 126 3.02 7.49 -15.66
N GLN A 127 2.68 8.28 -14.63
CA GLN A 127 2.17 7.79 -13.36
C GLN A 127 1.06 6.75 -13.52
N ARG A 128 1.21 5.63 -12.81
CA ARG A 128 0.24 4.54 -12.73
C ARG A 128 0.55 3.65 -11.53
N MET A 129 -0.48 2.95 -11.04
CA MET A 129 -0.26 1.88 -10.06
C MET A 129 0.41 0.65 -10.68
N ASP A 130 1.04 -0.14 -9.82
CA ASP A 130 1.68 -1.41 -10.14
C ASP A 130 2.74 -1.25 -11.25
N ALA A 131 3.65 -0.30 -11.03
CA ALA A 131 4.81 -0.06 -11.88
C ALA A 131 6.06 0.15 -11.03
N LEU A 132 7.21 0.14 -11.71
CA LEU A 132 8.51 0.48 -11.16
C LEU A 132 8.88 1.90 -11.57
N ILE A 133 9.72 2.58 -10.79
CA ILE A 133 10.29 3.86 -11.20
C ILE A 133 11.66 3.61 -11.81
N VAL A 134 11.82 3.90 -13.10
CA VAL A 134 13.11 3.81 -13.81
C VAL A 134 13.70 5.21 -13.95
N VAL A 135 14.98 5.36 -13.62
CA VAL A 135 15.74 6.60 -13.71
C VAL A 135 16.71 6.54 -14.89
N ALA A 136 16.65 7.52 -15.78
CA ALA A 136 17.62 7.67 -16.88
C ALA A 136 17.75 9.13 -17.29
N GLY A 137 18.99 9.60 -17.52
CA GLY A 137 19.25 10.97 -17.99
C GLY A 137 18.67 12.06 -17.08
N GLY A 138 18.69 11.86 -15.76
CA GLY A 138 18.15 12.83 -14.78
C GLY A 138 16.62 12.90 -14.74
N ARG A 139 15.91 11.96 -15.35
CA ARG A 139 14.44 11.88 -15.34
C ARG A 139 13.98 10.53 -14.81
N ALA A 140 12.72 10.46 -14.38
CA ALA A 140 12.11 9.28 -13.79
C ALA A 140 10.79 8.95 -14.48
N TRP A 141 10.55 7.66 -14.75
CA TRP A 141 9.32 7.18 -15.39
C TRP A 141 8.78 5.95 -14.69
N CYS A 142 7.46 5.88 -14.57
CA CYS A 142 6.78 4.62 -14.31
C CYS A 142 6.96 3.67 -15.51
N ARG A 143 7.48 2.48 -15.25
CA ARG A 143 7.63 1.39 -16.23
C ARG A 143 7.00 0.11 -15.69
N ARG A 144 6.20 -0.57 -16.52
CA ARG A 144 5.62 -1.88 -16.16
C ARG A 144 6.74 -2.91 -16.04
N LEU A 145 6.55 -3.89 -15.16
CA LEU A 145 7.46 -5.03 -15.02
C LEU A 145 7.80 -5.66 -16.38
N ARG A 146 6.78 -5.95 -17.21
CA ARG A 146 6.96 -6.55 -18.54
C ARG A 146 7.71 -5.70 -19.58
N ASP A 147 7.89 -4.41 -19.31
CA ASP A 147 8.56 -3.46 -20.20
C ASP A 147 10.00 -3.14 -19.74
N LEU A 148 10.40 -3.65 -18.58
CA LEU A 148 11.74 -3.44 -18.01
C LEU A 148 12.82 -4.13 -18.85
N ARG A 149 13.96 -3.46 -19.02
CA ARG A 149 15.13 -3.96 -19.77
C ARG A 149 16.31 -4.19 -18.84
N ALA A 150 17.15 -5.18 -19.17
CA ALA A 150 18.40 -5.39 -18.45
C ALA A 150 19.23 -4.10 -18.39
N GLY A 151 19.70 -3.75 -17.20
CA GLY A 151 20.47 -2.53 -16.93
C GLY A 151 19.64 -1.27 -16.65
N ASP A 152 18.30 -1.30 -16.77
CA ASP A 152 17.45 -0.19 -16.32
C ASP A 152 17.72 0.11 -14.84
N ARG A 153 17.99 1.37 -14.50
CA ARG A 153 18.19 1.81 -13.10
C ARG A 153 16.83 2.00 -12.43
N VAL A 154 16.43 1.03 -11.62
CA VAL A 154 15.13 1.00 -10.92
C VAL A 154 15.30 1.55 -9.51
N VAL A 155 14.36 2.39 -9.06
CA VAL A 155 14.32 2.88 -7.67
C VAL A 155 13.97 1.75 -6.71
N VAL A 156 14.78 1.59 -5.66
CA VAL A 156 14.61 0.59 -4.60
C VAL A 156 14.44 1.26 -3.23
N GLY A 157 13.77 0.55 -2.33
CA GLY A 157 13.43 1.06 -1.01
C GLY A 157 12.45 2.23 -1.06
N MET A 158 12.39 2.98 0.05
CA MET A 158 11.46 4.12 0.23
C MET A 158 12.17 5.47 0.27
N ARG A 159 13.49 5.42 0.23
CA ARG A 159 14.37 6.57 0.38
C ARG A 159 14.27 7.47 -0.86
N GLY A 160 14.20 8.79 -0.65
CA GLY A 160 14.07 9.76 -1.73
C GLY A 160 12.77 9.67 -2.53
N ILE A 161 11.69 9.12 -1.98
CA ILE A 161 10.37 9.04 -2.65
C ILE A 161 9.38 9.95 -1.92
N ARG A 162 8.62 10.73 -2.68
CA ARG A 162 7.51 11.55 -2.16
C ARG A 162 6.26 11.27 -2.98
N VAL A 163 5.20 10.84 -2.31
CA VAL A 163 3.88 10.67 -2.92
C VAL A 163 3.02 11.86 -2.54
N VAL A 164 2.25 12.38 -3.50
CA VAL A 164 1.25 13.42 -3.25
C VAL A 164 -0.12 12.77 -3.33
N PRO A 165 -0.78 12.53 -2.18
CA PRO A 165 -2.14 11.99 -2.15
C PRO A 165 -3.11 12.87 -2.90
N GLU A 166 -4.19 12.28 -3.41
CA GLU A 166 -5.27 13.05 -4.01
C GLU A 166 -5.98 13.91 -2.97
N PHE A 167 -6.27 15.15 -3.35
CA PHE A 167 -7.17 16.01 -2.60
C PHE A 167 -8.60 15.50 -2.77
N LYS A 168 -9.23 15.09 -1.68
CA LYS A 168 -10.68 14.86 -1.68
C LYS A 168 -11.36 16.20 -1.38
N GLU A 169 -11.99 16.77 -2.39
CA GLU A 169 -13.01 17.79 -2.16
C GLU A 169 -14.10 17.20 -1.27
N ARG A 170 -14.61 18.00 -0.33
CA ARG A 170 -15.68 17.57 0.57
C ARG A 170 -16.86 17.08 -0.26
N ASP A 171 -17.16 15.80 -0.18
CA ASP A 171 -18.36 15.22 -0.73
C ASP A 171 -19.55 15.75 0.10
N ARG A 172 -20.08 16.90 -0.31
CA ARG A 172 -21.34 17.40 0.20
C ARG A 172 -22.43 16.65 -0.53
N LEU A 173 -22.81 15.45 -0.09
CA LEU A 173 -24.10 14.76 -0.32
C LEU A 173 -24.05 13.41 0.42
N ALA A 174 -24.77 13.26 1.53
CA ALA A 174 -26.15 12.80 1.65
C ALA A 174 -26.23 11.30 1.96
N PHE A 175 -26.70 11.01 3.18
CA PHE A 175 -27.12 9.71 3.71
C PHE A 175 -27.86 8.89 2.63
N ALA A 176 -27.41 7.66 2.36
CA ALA A 176 -28.10 6.71 1.50
C ALA A 176 -28.22 5.34 2.19
N PHE A 177 -29.43 4.79 2.21
CA PHE A 177 -29.72 3.43 2.67
C PHE A 177 -30.06 2.53 1.48
N MET A 178 -29.54 1.29 1.50
CA MET A 178 -29.95 0.19 0.62
C MET A 178 -29.75 0.38 -0.90
N SER A 179 -28.54 0.75 -1.34
CA SER A 179 -28.22 0.92 -2.77
C SER A 179 -27.88 -0.38 -3.53
N ASN A 180 -27.79 -1.53 -2.86
CA ASN A 180 -27.29 -2.77 -3.47
C ASN A 180 -28.35 -3.88 -3.45
N GLY A 181 -28.77 -4.33 -4.63
CA GLY A 181 -29.90 -5.24 -4.86
C GLY A 181 -29.64 -6.74 -4.67
N ILE A 182 -28.86 -7.14 -3.66
CA ILE A 182 -28.64 -8.57 -3.36
C ILE A 182 -28.84 -8.81 -1.87
N SER A 183 -29.98 -9.42 -1.53
CA SER A 183 -30.35 -9.84 -0.17
C SER A 183 -29.71 -11.19 0.19
N SER A 184 -29.19 -11.28 1.41
CA SER A 184 -28.55 -12.46 2.01
C SER A 184 -29.54 -13.52 2.54
N GLU A 185 -30.85 -13.34 2.38
CA GLU A 185 -31.89 -14.24 2.93
C GLU A 185 -32.17 -15.51 2.09
N ARG A 186 -31.22 -16.00 1.29
CA ARG A 186 -31.39 -17.28 0.57
C ARG A 186 -30.89 -18.46 1.42
N GLN A 187 -31.59 -19.60 1.32
CA GLN A 187 -31.26 -20.85 2.02
C GLN A 187 -29.96 -21.49 1.48
N VAL A 188 -28.81 -20.98 1.91
CA VAL A 188 -27.47 -21.45 1.49
C VAL A 188 -27.26 -22.94 1.77
N GLU A 189 -27.74 -23.44 2.92
CA GLU A 189 -27.52 -24.83 3.33
C GLU A 189 -28.14 -25.86 2.38
N THR A 190 -29.34 -25.59 1.87
CA THR A 190 -30.05 -26.48 0.94
C THR A 190 -29.28 -26.60 -0.38
N ALA A 191 -28.87 -25.45 -0.94
CA ALA A 191 -28.12 -25.41 -2.19
C ALA A 191 -26.76 -26.12 -2.08
N VAL A 192 -26.06 -25.99 -0.94
CA VAL A 192 -24.80 -26.70 -0.69
C VAL A 192 -25.01 -28.22 -0.65
N ARG A 193 -26.07 -28.69 0.02
CA ARG A 193 -26.37 -30.12 0.12
C ARG A 193 -26.67 -30.75 -1.24
N GLU A 194 -27.50 -30.09 -2.04
CA GLU A 194 -27.86 -30.54 -3.39
C GLU A 194 -26.63 -30.57 -4.31
N THR A 195 -25.80 -29.52 -4.26
CA THR A 195 -24.56 -29.45 -5.04
C THR A 195 -23.59 -30.58 -4.68
N ALA A 196 -23.42 -30.87 -3.38
CA ALA A 196 -22.56 -31.97 -2.92
C ALA A 196 -23.08 -33.35 -3.39
N GLN A 197 -24.40 -33.55 -3.41
CA GLN A 197 -25.00 -34.78 -3.93
C GLN A 197 -24.78 -34.94 -5.43
N LEU A 198 -24.98 -33.86 -6.21
CA LEU A 198 -24.72 -33.85 -7.65
C LEU A 198 -23.26 -34.21 -7.96
N ILE A 199 -22.31 -33.58 -7.27
CA ILE A 199 -20.87 -33.89 -7.42
C ILE A 199 -20.60 -35.38 -7.17
N ARG A 200 -21.12 -35.96 -6.08
CA ARG A 200 -20.93 -37.38 -5.76
C ARG A 200 -21.55 -38.31 -6.81
N GLN A 201 -22.74 -37.96 -7.34
CA GLN A 201 -23.40 -38.76 -8.37
C GLN A 201 -22.63 -38.72 -9.70
N THR A 202 -22.18 -37.54 -10.13
CA THR A 202 -21.35 -37.36 -11.34
C THR A 202 -20.06 -38.17 -11.24
N LEU A 203 -19.35 -38.08 -10.11
CA LEU A 203 -18.15 -38.90 -9.86
C LEU A 203 -18.47 -40.41 -9.84
N GLY A 204 -19.60 -40.82 -9.24
CA GLY A 204 -20.05 -42.20 -9.21
C GLY A 204 -20.39 -42.80 -10.59
N ARG A 205 -20.70 -41.95 -11.58
CA ARG A 205 -20.91 -42.35 -12.99
C ARG A 205 -19.62 -42.38 -13.81
N GLY A 206 -18.48 -42.06 -13.21
CA GLY A 206 -17.20 -41.93 -13.94
C GLY A 206 -17.09 -40.67 -14.79
N GLU A 207 -17.95 -39.69 -14.56
CA GLU A 207 -17.93 -38.39 -15.25
C GLU A 207 -17.00 -37.39 -14.54
N LYS A 208 -16.64 -36.32 -15.23
CA LYS A 208 -15.71 -35.29 -14.71
C LYS A 208 -16.46 -34.12 -14.10
N VAL A 209 -15.94 -33.60 -12.99
CA VAL A 209 -16.37 -32.34 -12.37
C VAL A 209 -15.27 -31.29 -12.59
N VAL A 210 -15.65 -30.10 -13.04
CA VAL A 210 -14.74 -28.97 -13.28
C VAL A 210 -15.14 -27.80 -12.40
N ALA A 211 -14.18 -27.25 -11.64
CA ALA A 211 -14.36 -26.03 -10.87
C ALA A 211 -13.81 -24.83 -11.65
N VAL A 212 -14.60 -23.75 -11.76
CA VAL A 212 -14.17 -22.45 -12.28
C VAL A 212 -14.11 -21.49 -11.09
N ALA A 213 -12.91 -21.22 -10.59
CA ALA A 213 -12.70 -20.44 -9.37
C ALA A 213 -12.01 -19.10 -9.67
N GLY A 214 -12.55 -18.02 -9.11
CA GLY A 214 -11.92 -16.70 -9.09
C GLY A 214 -11.13 -16.43 -7.81
N PRO A 215 -10.40 -15.31 -7.73
CA PRO A 215 -9.55 -14.96 -6.57
C PRO A 215 -10.33 -14.80 -5.26
N VAL A 216 -11.64 -14.51 -5.34
CA VAL A 216 -12.52 -14.38 -4.17
C VAL A 216 -12.53 -15.65 -3.31
N VAL A 217 -12.33 -16.84 -3.89
CA VAL A 217 -12.22 -18.09 -3.13
C VAL A 217 -11.07 -18.04 -2.12
N VAL A 218 -9.95 -17.42 -2.48
CA VAL A 218 -8.82 -17.21 -1.58
C VAL A 218 -9.13 -16.08 -0.60
N HIS A 219 -9.64 -14.95 -1.09
CA HIS A 219 -9.91 -13.77 -0.27
C HIS A 219 -10.94 -14.02 0.85
N THR A 220 -11.87 -14.95 0.66
CA THR A 220 -12.87 -15.35 1.68
C THR A 220 -12.44 -16.57 2.51
N GLY A 221 -11.23 -17.08 2.33
CA GLY A 221 -10.70 -18.22 3.08
C GLY A 221 -11.19 -19.61 2.61
N GLY A 222 -11.84 -19.69 1.46
CA GLY A 222 -12.31 -20.95 0.87
C GLY A 222 -11.23 -21.81 0.21
N GLY A 223 -10.03 -21.26 0.00
CA GLY A 223 -8.89 -21.94 -0.65
C GLY A 223 -8.59 -23.35 -0.09
N PRO A 224 -8.38 -23.51 1.24
CA PRO A 224 -8.14 -24.82 1.84
C PRO A 224 -9.29 -25.82 1.65
N ALA A 225 -10.54 -25.36 1.54
CA ALA A 225 -11.68 -26.24 1.29
C ALA A 225 -11.73 -26.71 -0.16
N LEU A 226 -11.49 -25.80 -1.12
CA LEU A 226 -11.40 -26.13 -2.54
C LEU A 226 -10.25 -27.09 -2.83
N ALA A 227 -9.09 -26.92 -2.17
CA ALA A 227 -7.93 -27.80 -2.33
C ALA A 227 -8.14 -29.23 -1.80
N ARG A 228 -9.16 -29.46 -0.97
CA ARG A 228 -9.52 -30.80 -0.44
C ARG A 228 -10.53 -31.55 -1.31
N LEU A 229 -11.15 -30.89 -2.29
CA LEU A 229 -12.10 -31.51 -3.23
C LEU A 229 -11.36 -32.39 -4.24
#